data_AF-A0A958QIU4-F1
#
_entry.id   AF-A0A958QIU4-F1
#
_cell.length_a   1.000
_cell.length_b   1.000
_cell.length_c   1.000
_cell.angle_alpha   90.00
_cell.angle_beta   90.00
_cell.angle_gamma   90.00
#
_symmetry.space_group_name_H-M   'P 1'
#
loop_
_entity.id
_entity.type
_entity.pdbx_description
1 polymer ?
#
loop_
_entity_poly.entity_id
_entity_poly.type
_entity_poly.pdbx_seq_one_letter_code
_entity_poly.pdbx_strand_id
1 'polypeptide(L)'
;GFKYDSSAYPSWAAWALRLLVRLKASGTSPNVHLPSLESLFANAEPYLVEKNQGNLAEIPVSSSRWLRLPYYHTMRFLLPSAVFNAVESSTLARSGAINYILHGVDFIELHDPNVPQELARHPGMSIGIDDKLAGINSTLRRICAARNAVPLKIIAQAVIDARK
;
A
#
# COMPACT_ATOMS: atom_id res chain seq x y z
N GLY A 1 5.18 11.29 -21.10
CA GLY A 1 4.21 10.63 -20.20
C GLY A 1 4.95 9.93 -19.09
N PHE A 2 4.53 10.10 -17.84
CA PHE A 2 5.11 9.39 -16.70
C PHE A 2 4.69 7.92 -16.74
N LYS A 3 5.64 6.99 -16.87
CA LYS A 3 5.38 5.56 -16.64
C LYS A 3 5.23 5.36 -15.14
N TYR A 4 4.00 5.20 -14.68
CA TYR A 4 3.69 4.85 -13.31
C TYR A 4 4.22 3.43 -13.03
N ASP A 5 5.28 3.31 -12.23
CA ASP A 5 5.76 2.00 -11.79
C ASP A 5 4.99 1.56 -10.55
N SER A 6 3.86 0.88 -10.75
CA SER A 6 3.08 0.26 -9.67
C SER A 6 3.75 -1.00 -9.09
N SER A 7 5.00 -1.30 -9.47
CA SER A 7 5.73 -2.52 -9.05
C SER A 7 6.35 -2.46 -7.66
N ALA A 8 6.41 -1.28 -7.03
CA ALA A 8 7.20 -1.09 -5.81
C ALA A 8 6.46 -1.51 -4.52
N TYR A 9 5.72 -2.62 -4.55
CA TYR A 9 5.24 -3.25 -3.32
C TYR A 9 6.13 -4.47 -3.05
N PRO A 10 7.08 -4.37 -2.12
CA PRO A 10 7.97 -5.48 -1.76
C PRO A 10 7.19 -6.51 -0.94
N SER A 11 6.22 -7.18 -1.58
CA SER A 11 5.44 -8.26 -0.97
C SER A 11 5.91 -9.60 -1.51
N TRP A 12 6.02 -10.57 -0.61
CA TRP A 12 6.34 -11.95 -1.00
C TRP A 12 5.31 -12.51 -2.00
N ALA A 13 4.05 -12.08 -1.90
CA ALA A 13 2.99 -12.43 -2.84
C ALA A 13 3.25 -11.90 -4.26
N ALA A 14 3.68 -10.65 -4.41
CA ALA A 14 4.02 -10.09 -5.72
C ALA A 14 5.25 -10.79 -6.34
N TRP A 15 6.24 -11.11 -5.51
CA TRP A 15 7.42 -11.87 -5.96
C TRP A 15 7.04 -13.29 -6.41
N ALA A 16 6.27 -14.02 -5.60
CA ALA A 16 5.80 -15.38 -5.92
C ALA A 16 4.91 -15.40 -7.17
N LEU A 17 4.00 -14.44 -7.31
CA LEU A 17 3.15 -14.32 -8.50
C LEU A 17 3.98 -14.09 -9.76
N ARG A 18 4.96 -13.17 -9.73
CA ARG A 18 5.86 -12.93 -10.87
C ARG A 18 6.73 -14.14 -11.20
N LEU A 19 7.16 -14.90 -10.19
CA LEU A 19 7.86 -16.17 -10.40
C LEU A 19 6.95 -17.19 -11.09
N LEU A 20 5.71 -17.36 -10.63
CA LEU A 20 4.74 -18.26 -11.24
C LEU A 20 4.40 -17.87 -12.68
N VAL A 21 4.23 -16.58 -12.97
CA VAL A 21 4.04 -16.07 -14.33
C VAL A 21 5.24 -16.42 -15.21
N ARG A 22 6.46 -16.23 -14.70
CA ARG A 22 7.70 -16.57 -15.43
C ARG A 22 7.82 -18.08 -15.69
N LEU A 23 7.48 -18.92 -14.72
CA LEU A 23 7.52 -20.37 -14.84
C LEU A 23 6.45 -20.92 -15.81
N LYS A 24 5.27 -20.27 -15.85
CA LYS A 24 4.16 -20.65 -16.76
C LYS A 24 4.28 -20.06 -18.16
N ALA A 25 5.11 -19.04 -18.36
CA ALA A 25 5.36 -18.47 -19.68
C ALA A 25 6.31 -19.38 -20.49
N SER A 26 5.80 -20.51 -20.94
CA SER A 26 6.48 -21.38 -21.91
C SER A 26 6.42 -20.74 -23.31
N GLY A 27 7.56 -20.28 -23.84
CA GLY A 27 7.73 -20.01 -25.27
C GLY A 27 7.71 -18.55 -25.73
N THR A 28 7.41 -17.59 -24.86
CA THR A 28 7.59 -16.16 -25.17
C THR A 28 8.00 -15.48 -23.88
N SER A 29 9.25 -15.02 -23.77
CA SER A 29 9.74 -14.32 -22.58
C SER A 29 8.87 -13.09 -22.34
N PRO A 30 7.99 -13.09 -21.33
CA PRO A 30 7.38 -11.84 -20.94
C PRO A 30 8.48 -11.05 -20.23
N ASN A 31 8.62 -9.75 -20.50
CA ASN A 31 9.52 -8.84 -19.77
C ASN A 31 9.04 -8.66 -18.32
N VAL A 32 8.99 -9.76 -17.56
CA VAL A 32 8.59 -9.81 -16.15
C VAL A 32 9.87 -9.69 -15.35
N HIS A 33 10.22 -8.45 -15.03
CA HIS A 33 11.28 -8.17 -14.08
C HIS A 33 10.84 -8.65 -12.68
N LEU A 34 11.54 -9.64 -12.16
CA LEU A 34 11.43 -9.99 -10.75
C LEU A 34 12.01 -8.83 -9.94
N PRO A 35 11.29 -8.31 -8.93
CA PRO A 35 11.87 -7.35 -8.01
C PRO A 35 13.08 -7.99 -7.32
N SER A 36 14.13 -7.19 -7.08
CA SER A 36 15.33 -7.67 -6.39
C SER A 36 14.96 -8.23 -5.02
N LEU A 37 15.62 -9.29 -4.58
CA LEU A 37 15.38 -9.84 -3.23
C LEU A 37 15.68 -8.79 -2.15
N GLU A 38 16.61 -7.88 -2.40
CA GLU A 38 16.91 -6.73 -1.56
C GLU A 38 15.69 -5.82 -1.33
N SER A 39 14.82 -5.67 -2.32
CA SER A 39 13.58 -4.90 -2.15
C SER A 39 12.66 -5.49 -1.07
N LEU A 40 12.68 -6.82 -0.88
CA LEU A 40 11.93 -7.50 0.19
C LEU A 40 12.48 -7.16 1.59
N PHE A 41 13.73 -6.70 1.67
CA PHE A 41 14.38 -6.21 2.88
C PHE A 41 14.50 -4.69 2.92
N ALA A 42 13.88 -3.97 1.98
CA ALA A 42 13.92 -2.51 1.95
C ALA A 42 13.44 -1.90 3.27
N ASN A 43 13.99 -0.74 3.62
CA ASN A 43 13.62 -0.03 4.84
C ASN A 43 12.12 0.15 4.92
N ALA A 44 11.58 -0.19 6.08
CA ALA A 44 10.15 -0.15 6.32
C ALA A 44 9.76 0.99 7.28
N GLU A 45 10.75 1.79 7.70
CA GLU A 45 10.61 3.03 8.45
C GLU A 45 11.03 4.20 7.56
N PRO A 46 10.50 5.42 7.78
CA PRO A 46 10.94 6.61 7.07
C PRO A 46 12.45 6.85 7.22
N TYR A 47 13.14 7.19 6.14
CA TYR A 47 14.59 7.35 6.13
C TYR A 47 15.05 8.43 5.15
N LEU A 48 16.28 8.90 5.33
CA LEU A 48 16.89 9.88 4.45
C LEU A 48 17.69 9.17 3.36
N VAL A 49 17.42 9.52 2.12
CA VAL A 49 18.20 9.12 0.95
C VAL A 49 19.14 10.27 0.62
N GLU A 50 20.42 10.04 0.79
CA GLU A 50 21.46 11.00 0.39
C GLU A 50 21.75 10.84 -1.10
N LYS A 51 21.64 11.94 -1.85
CA LYS A 51 22.02 12.02 -3.26
C LYS A 51 22.98 13.18 -3.46
N ASN A 52 23.80 13.11 -4.51
CA ASN A 52 24.75 14.18 -4.87
C ASN A 52 24.09 15.56 -5.08
N GLN A 53 22.77 15.61 -5.30
CA GLN A 53 22.00 16.84 -5.53
C GLN A 53 21.16 17.28 -4.32
N GLY A 54 21.29 16.61 -3.17
CA GLY A 54 20.54 16.91 -1.96
C GLY A 54 19.97 15.67 -1.28
N ASN A 55 19.41 15.89 -0.10
CA ASN A 55 18.81 14.83 0.71
C ASN A 55 17.31 14.74 0.44
N LEU A 56 16.80 13.52 0.30
CA LEU A 56 15.38 13.23 0.08
C LEU A 56 14.86 12.37 1.24
N ALA A 57 13.81 12.83 1.92
CA ALA A 57 13.10 12.00 2.89
C ALA A 57 12.19 11.02 2.15
N GLU A 58 12.44 9.73 2.32
CA GLU A 58 11.60 8.65 1.79
C GLU A 58 10.68 8.12 2.90
N ILE A 59 9.38 8.03 2.59
CA ILE A 59 8.36 7.50 3.50
C ILE A 59 7.75 6.25 2.83
N PRO A 60 8.25 5.04 3.16
CA PRO A 60 7.76 3.81 2.56
C PRO A 60 6.28 3.56 2.83
N VAL A 61 5.59 2.88 1.91
CA VAL A 61 4.22 2.41 2.15
C VAL A 61 4.22 1.42 3.31
N SER A 62 3.30 1.61 4.24
CA SER A 62 3.17 0.72 5.40
C SER A 62 2.74 -0.67 4.99
N SER A 63 3.31 -1.66 5.65
CA SER A 63 3.09 -3.07 5.32
C SER A 63 3.14 -3.96 6.56
N SER A 64 2.57 -5.15 6.45
CA SER A 64 2.61 -6.16 7.50
C SER A 64 4.04 -6.58 7.81
N ARG A 65 4.30 -6.96 9.07
CA ARG A 65 5.67 -7.24 9.56
C ARG A 65 6.36 -8.36 8.80
N TRP A 66 5.65 -9.45 8.51
CA TRP A 66 6.25 -10.70 8.00
C TRP A 66 6.13 -10.83 6.49
N LEU A 67 4.90 -10.73 5.98
CA LEU A 67 4.62 -10.93 4.56
C LEU A 67 4.82 -9.67 3.72
N ARG A 68 5.05 -8.52 4.38
CA ARG A 68 5.12 -7.20 3.75
C ARG A 68 3.94 -6.94 2.82
N LEU A 69 2.76 -7.42 3.22
CA LEU A 69 1.52 -7.10 2.53
C LEU A 69 1.24 -5.62 2.77
N PRO A 70 1.03 -4.82 1.72
CA PRO A 70 0.81 -3.40 1.87
C PRO A 70 -0.50 -3.15 2.63
N TYR A 71 -0.48 -2.15 3.51
CA TYR A 71 -1.61 -1.77 4.34
C TYR A 71 -2.18 -0.44 3.86
N TYR A 72 -3.19 -0.53 2.99
CA TYR A 72 -3.96 0.61 2.48
C TYR A 72 -5.41 0.19 2.20
N HIS A 73 -6.28 1.15 1.93
CA HIS A 73 -7.71 0.91 2.00
C HIS A 73 -8.23 -0.07 0.95
N THR A 74 -7.82 0.07 -0.31
CA THR A 74 -8.22 -0.84 -1.39
C THR A 74 -7.93 -2.32 -1.08
N MET A 75 -6.90 -2.64 -0.28
CA MET A 75 -6.60 -4.02 0.12
C MET A 75 -7.73 -4.68 0.91
N ARG A 76 -8.60 -3.90 1.55
CA ARG A 76 -9.80 -4.40 2.24
C ARG A 76 -10.76 -5.10 1.28
N PHE A 77 -10.81 -4.67 0.02
CA PHE A 77 -11.68 -5.24 -1.00
C PHE A 77 -11.05 -6.45 -1.70
N LEU A 78 -9.73 -6.61 -1.60
CA LEU A 78 -8.98 -7.69 -2.23
C LEU A 78 -8.73 -8.87 -1.29
N LEU A 79 -8.64 -8.62 0.01
CA LEU A 79 -8.30 -9.62 1.00
C LEU A 79 -9.53 -10.08 1.79
N PRO A 80 -9.61 -11.36 2.18
CA PRO A 80 -10.57 -11.79 3.19
C PRO A 80 -10.41 -10.98 4.48
N SER A 81 -11.52 -10.65 5.16
CA SER A 81 -11.53 -9.79 6.36
C SER A 81 -10.55 -10.24 7.44
N ALA A 82 -10.40 -11.55 7.67
CA ALA A 82 -9.45 -12.08 8.64
C ALA A 82 -7.99 -11.77 8.26
N VAL A 83 -7.65 -11.85 6.96
CA VAL A 83 -6.31 -11.53 6.46
C VAL A 83 -6.05 -10.03 6.55
N PHE A 84 -7.01 -9.20 6.15
CA PHE A 84 -6.89 -7.75 6.26
C PHE A 84 -6.70 -7.32 7.74
N ASN A 85 -7.48 -7.89 8.66
CA ASN A 85 -7.37 -7.61 10.09
C ASN A 85 -6.02 -8.07 10.66
N ALA A 86 -5.47 -9.18 10.20
CA ALA A 86 -4.13 -9.63 10.58
C ALA A 86 -3.04 -8.69 10.06
N VAL A 87 -3.15 -8.23 8.80
CA VAL A 87 -2.25 -7.22 8.22
C VAL A 87 -2.31 -5.94 9.05
N GLU A 88 -3.51 -5.40 9.28
CA GLU A 88 -3.76 -4.22 10.10
C GLU A 88 -3.13 -4.35 11.49
N SER A 89 -3.46 -5.41 12.23
CA SER A 89 -2.94 -5.63 13.59
C SER A 89 -1.41 -5.70 13.59
N SER A 90 -0.82 -6.40 12.62
CA SER A 90 0.63 -6.52 12.51
C SER A 90 1.33 -5.21 12.16
N THR A 91 0.69 -4.35 11.36
CA THR A 91 1.21 -3.03 10.99
C THR A 91 1.07 -2.05 12.15
N LEU A 92 -0.06 -2.05 12.85
CA LEU A 92 -0.31 -1.23 14.04
C LEU A 92 0.56 -1.63 15.24
N ALA A 93 1.09 -2.86 15.29
CA ALA A 93 2.02 -3.28 16.34
C ALA A 93 3.47 -2.78 16.12
N ARG A 94 3.78 -2.17 14.97
CA ARG A 94 5.15 -1.74 14.65
C ARG A 94 5.56 -0.46 15.38
N SER A 95 6.82 -0.37 15.77
CA SER A 95 7.45 0.89 16.16
C SER A 95 7.49 1.86 14.96
N GLY A 96 7.45 3.16 15.24
CA GLY A 96 7.60 4.20 14.24
C GLY A 96 6.30 4.64 13.55
N ALA A 97 6.48 5.50 12.54
CA ALA A 97 5.38 6.07 11.78
C ALA A 97 4.81 5.06 10.78
N ILE A 98 3.48 5.10 10.60
CA ILE A 98 2.78 4.37 9.56
C ILE A 98 1.98 5.35 8.70
N ASN A 99 1.66 4.95 7.48
CA ASN A 99 0.75 5.63 6.57
C ASN A 99 -0.39 4.68 6.17
N TYR A 100 -1.56 5.25 5.94
CA TYR A 100 -2.72 4.53 5.46
C TYR A 100 -3.27 5.27 4.24
N ILE A 101 -3.13 4.66 3.06
CA ILE A 101 -3.44 5.31 1.79
C ILE A 101 -4.92 5.10 1.46
N LEU A 102 -5.58 6.19 1.05
CA LEU A 102 -6.95 6.22 0.58
C LEU A 102 -6.94 6.70 -0.88
N HIS A 103 -7.63 6.01 -1.78
CA HIS A 103 -7.81 6.46 -3.15
C HIS A 103 -9.25 6.96 -3.34
N GLY A 104 -9.46 7.98 -4.18
CA GLY A 104 -10.81 8.48 -4.46
C GLY A 104 -11.75 7.38 -5.01
N VAL A 105 -11.20 6.47 -5.82
CA VAL A 105 -11.92 5.31 -6.36
C VAL A 105 -12.40 4.32 -5.28
N ASP A 106 -11.84 4.36 -4.07
CA ASP A 106 -12.33 3.54 -2.97
C ASP A 106 -13.71 4.02 -2.47
N PHE A 107 -14.14 5.24 -2.83
CA PHE A 107 -15.36 5.90 -2.36
C PHE A 107 -16.40 6.18 -3.46
N ILE A 108 -16.35 5.42 -4.56
CA ILE A 108 -17.38 5.45 -5.62
C ILE A 108 -18.01 4.07 -5.77
N GLU A 109 -19.23 3.98 -6.27
CA GLU A 109 -19.93 2.70 -6.49
C GLU A 109 -20.40 2.59 -7.94
N LEU A 110 -20.51 1.37 -8.47
CA LEU A 110 -20.86 1.17 -9.87
C LEU A 110 -22.32 1.55 -10.20
N HIS A 111 -23.19 1.59 -9.20
CA HIS A 111 -24.59 1.96 -9.38
C HIS A 111 -24.82 3.48 -9.53
N ASP A 112 -23.81 4.30 -9.25
CA ASP A 112 -23.87 5.74 -9.50
C ASP A 112 -23.83 6.00 -11.02
N PRO A 113 -24.84 6.69 -11.61
CA PRO A 113 -24.90 6.94 -13.05
C PRO A 113 -23.74 7.79 -13.59
N ASN A 114 -22.98 8.47 -12.71
CA ASN A 114 -21.81 9.26 -13.09
C ASN A 114 -20.51 8.45 -13.11
N VAL A 115 -20.55 7.19 -12.68
CA VAL A 115 -19.36 6.33 -12.61
C VAL A 115 -19.21 5.54 -13.91
N PRO A 116 -18.07 5.67 -14.62
CA PRO A 116 -17.84 4.95 -15.87
C PRO A 116 -17.84 3.43 -15.66
N GLN A 117 -18.50 2.69 -16.56
CA GLN A 117 -18.62 1.23 -16.49
C GLN A 117 -17.26 0.52 -16.60
N GLU A 118 -16.26 1.17 -17.21
CA GLU A 118 -14.89 0.68 -17.32
C GLU A 118 -14.25 0.44 -15.94
N LEU A 119 -14.71 1.16 -14.92
CA LEU A 119 -14.25 0.99 -13.55
C LEU A 119 -14.81 -0.28 -12.90
N ALA A 120 -15.78 -0.99 -13.48
CA ALA A 120 -16.40 -2.19 -12.89
C ALA A 120 -15.41 -3.27 -12.45
N ARG A 121 -14.22 -3.32 -13.07
CA ARG A 121 -13.14 -4.28 -12.72
C ARG A 121 -12.31 -3.85 -11.51
N HIS A 122 -12.44 -2.59 -11.06
CA HIS A 122 -11.74 -2.10 -9.89
C HIS A 122 -12.26 -2.81 -8.63
N PRO A 123 -11.39 -3.18 -7.67
CA PRO A 123 -11.80 -3.79 -6.43
C PRO A 123 -12.84 -2.97 -5.67
N GLY A 124 -13.87 -3.64 -5.13
CA GLY A 124 -14.89 -3.04 -4.29
C GLY A 124 -15.98 -2.28 -5.02
N MET A 125 -16.03 -2.25 -6.36
CA MET A 125 -17.05 -1.50 -7.11
C MET A 125 -18.49 -2.02 -6.94
N SER A 126 -18.64 -3.29 -6.57
CA SER A 126 -19.93 -3.90 -6.26
C SER A 126 -20.42 -3.63 -4.82
N ILE A 127 -19.60 -2.97 -4.00
CA ILE A 127 -19.94 -2.65 -2.61
C ILE A 127 -20.59 -1.26 -2.59
N GLY A 128 -21.72 -1.15 -1.89
CA GLY A 128 -22.43 0.12 -1.72
C GLY A 128 -21.62 1.17 -0.95
N ILE A 129 -21.87 2.45 -1.23
CA ILE A 129 -21.15 3.57 -0.61
C ILE A 129 -21.28 3.59 0.91
N ASP A 130 -22.44 3.25 1.46
CA ASP A 130 -22.67 3.22 2.90
C ASP A 130 -21.78 2.17 3.60
N ASP A 131 -21.63 0.99 3.01
CA ASP A 131 -20.77 -0.07 3.53
C ASP A 131 -19.29 0.31 3.44
N LYS A 132 -18.90 1.01 2.37
CA LYS A 132 -17.55 1.56 2.22
C LYS A 132 -17.26 2.60 3.29
N LEU A 133 -18.18 3.54 3.50
CA LEU A 133 -18.08 4.58 4.53
C LEU A 133 -18.05 3.98 5.94
N ALA A 134 -18.88 2.97 6.22
CA ALA A 134 -18.84 2.25 7.49
C ALA A 134 -17.49 1.54 7.70
N GLY A 135 -17.00 0.88 6.65
CA GLY A 135 -15.72 0.19 6.62
C GLY A 135 -14.53 1.11 6.91
N ILE A 136 -14.42 2.24 6.20
CA ILE A 136 -13.34 3.21 6.41
C ILE A 136 -13.44 3.85 7.80
N ASN A 137 -14.64 4.25 8.24
CA ASN A 137 -14.83 4.87 9.56
C ASN A 137 -14.40 3.93 10.68
N SER A 138 -14.70 2.64 10.53
CA SER A 138 -14.27 1.59 11.45
C SER A 138 -12.74 1.47 11.49
N THR A 139 -12.08 1.46 10.32
CA THR A 139 -10.61 1.42 10.22
C THR A 139 -9.93 2.66 10.77
N LEU A 140 -10.39 3.87 10.41
CA LEU A 140 -9.82 5.12 10.91
C LEU A 140 -9.96 5.23 12.43
N ARG A 141 -11.08 4.79 13.01
CA ARG A 141 -11.23 4.73 14.47
C ARG A 141 -10.18 3.83 15.12
N ARG A 142 -9.90 2.65 14.57
CA ARG A 142 -8.86 1.75 15.10
C ARG A 142 -7.46 2.34 14.96
N ILE A 143 -7.16 2.98 13.83
CA ILE A 143 -5.87 3.66 13.62
C ILE A 143 -5.70 4.79 14.64
N CYS A 144 -6.68 5.68 14.77
CA CYS A 144 -6.63 6.82 15.70
C CYS A 144 -6.65 6.40 17.18
N ALA A 145 -7.23 5.24 17.51
CA ALA A 145 -7.15 4.69 18.87
C ALA A 145 -5.73 4.18 19.20
N ALA A 146 -4.96 3.77 18.20
CA ALA A 146 -3.62 3.20 18.38
C ALA A 146 -2.48 4.19 18.09
N ARG A 147 -2.75 5.29 17.37
CA ARG A 147 -1.75 6.20 16.80
C ARG A 147 -2.26 7.63 16.73
N ASN A 148 -1.35 8.59 16.81
CA ASN A 148 -1.62 10.00 16.53
C ASN A 148 -1.57 10.26 15.03
N ALA A 149 -2.64 10.84 14.48
CA ALA A 149 -2.68 11.26 13.08
C ALA A 149 -1.93 12.59 12.90
N VAL A 150 -0.97 12.61 11.98
CA VAL A 150 -0.20 13.82 11.63
C VAL A 150 -0.07 13.95 10.11
N PRO A 151 0.07 15.18 9.58
CA PRO A 151 0.41 15.38 8.19
C PRO A 151 1.76 14.74 7.82
N LEU A 152 1.88 14.16 6.62
CA LEU A 152 3.13 13.52 6.15
C LEU A 152 4.35 14.47 6.21
N LYS A 153 4.15 15.79 6.03
CA LYS A 153 5.21 16.79 6.16
C LYS A 153 5.90 16.76 7.53
N ILE A 154 5.17 16.42 8.60
CA ILE A 154 5.72 16.33 9.96
C ILE A 154 6.68 15.14 10.06
N ILE A 155 6.30 14.00 9.47
CA ILE A 155 7.15 12.82 9.41
C ILE A 155 8.40 13.08 8.55
N ALA A 156 8.23 13.69 7.37
CA ALA A 156 9.35 14.03 6.50
C ALA A 156 10.35 14.97 7.20
N GLN A 157 9.85 16.01 7.89
CA GLN A 157 10.68 16.95 8.62
C GLN A 157 11.43 16.26 9.77
N ALA A 158 10.77 15.39 10.53
CA ALA A 158 11.41 14.63 11.61
C ALA A 158 12.57 13.75 11.10
N VAL A 159 12.44 13.13 9.92
CA VAL A 159 13.50 12.35 9.29
C VAL A 159 14.70 13.23 8.91
N ILE A 160 14.44 14.44 8.38
CA ILE A 160 15.48 15.39 8.00
C ILE A 160 16.21 15.92 9.23
N ASP A 161 15.50 16.22 10.32
CA ASP A 161 16.07 16.80 11.52
C ASP A 161 16.82 15.79 12.39
N ALA A 162 16.41 14.51 12.41
CA ALA A 162 17.11 13.45 13.15
C ALA A 162 18.53 13.13 12.65
N ARG A 163 18.97 13.74 11.54
CA ARG A 163 20.29 13.56 10.92
C ARG A 163 21.17 14.83 11.01
N LYS A 164 20.67 15.92 11.59
CA LYS A 164 21.47 17.10 11.96
C LYS A 164 22.12 16.89 13.32
#